data_AF-A0A552IWL6-F1
#
_entry.id   AF-A0A552IWL6-F1
#
_cell.length_a   1.000
_cell.length_b   1.000
_cell.length_c   1.000
_cell.angle_alpha   90.00
_cell.angle_beta   90.00
_cell.angle_gamma   90.00
#
_symmetry.space_group_name_H-M   'P 1'
#
loop_
_entity.id
_entity.type
_entity.pdbx_description
1 polymer ?
#
loop_
_entity_poly.entity_id
_entity_poly.type
_entity_poly.pdbx_seq_one_letter_code
_entity_poly.pdbx_strand_id
1 'polypeptide(L)'
;MPKDIWQWLFYPVYFIQRQTLVSEVPFQDSRLAITYLLIILLIVVIIFRAVSKRNLSSEPDLTHGAVLGFLLPFYLTAYSIWLVGFSIYRYLMPLELITPTLIILIIAYLYPRRKPLLIINLLIFALIVTTVKPMDWWRMGWSDNYFGIDSQALKPYENSTIVIWGDEGTSFIVPYFPASTRFVRLKGNTGVSEGTLMRKNAETFIANTPPESLYILQTDFNKKSPDIVEDLAKENLVIDLPSCQPFPTKIENFNLCRLQKK
;
A
#
# COMPACT_ATOMS: atom_id res chain seq x y z
N MET A 1 9.16 -9.74 -5.75
CA MET A 1 9.39 -11.18 -6.00
C MET A 1 10.80 -11.56 -5.54
N PRO A 2 11.01 -12.79 -5.03
CA PRO A 2 12.33 -13.25 -4.62
C PRO A 2 13.29 -13.28 -5.81
N LYS A 3 14.51 -12.77 -5.62
CA LYS A 3 15.51 -12.67 -6.69
C LYS A 3 16.39 -13.91 -6.79
N ASP A 4 16.63 -14.58 -5.66
CA ASP A 4 17.55 -15.70 -5.53
C ASP A 4 16.93 -16.86 -4.73
N ILE A 5 17.55 -18.04 -4.82
CA ILE A 5 17.11 -19.27 -4.12
C ILE A 5 17.03 -19.06 -2.60
N TRP A 6 17.97 -18.29 -2.02
CA TRP A 6 17.98 -17.96 -0.60
C TRP A 6 16.83 -17.05 -0.18
N GLN A 7 16.46 -16.10 -1.04
CA GLN A 7 15.27 -15.28 -0.80
C GLN A 7 14.01 -16.13 -0.92
N TRP A 8 13.97 -17.07 -1.86
CA TRP A 8 12.87 -18.02 -1.99
C TRP A 8 12.68 -18.86 -0.72
N LEU A 9 13.77 -19.37 -0.14
CA LEU A 9 13.72 -20.23 1.02
C LEU A 9 13.43 -19.45 2.32
N PHE A 10 14.10 -18.31 2.53
CA PHE A 10 14.03 -17.56 3.79
C PHE A 10 13.25 -16.24 3.68
N TYR A 11 12.36 -16.11 2.70
CA TYR A 11 11.66 -14.84 2.41
C TYR A 11 11.03 -14.17 3.64
N PRO A 12 10.34 -14.88 4.55
CA PRO A 12 9.74 -14.26 5.74
C PRO A 12 10.76 -13.61 6.67
N VAL A 13 11.99 -14.12 6.70
CA VAL A 13 13.09 -13.61 7.54
C VAL A 13 13.54 -12.23 7.08
N TYR A 14 13.40 -11.91 5.79
CA TYR A 14 13.77 -10.60 5.26
C TYR A 14 12.86 -9.49 5.84
N PHE A 15 11.58 -9.77 6.17
CA PHE A 15 10.64 -8.77 6.72
C PHE A 15 10.77 -8.55 8.24
N ILE A 16 11.73 -9.21 8.91
CA ILE A 16 12.02 -8.98 10.33
C ILE A 16 12.66 -7.60 10.54
N GLN A 17 13.36 -7.08 9.53
CA GLN A 17 13.95 -5.74 9.54
C GLN A 17 13.04 -4.77 8.78
N ARG A 18 13.14 -3.48 9.13
CA ARG A 18 12.33 -2.45 8.49
C ARG A 18 12.72 -2.31 7.02
N GLN A 19 11.79 -2.61 6.10
CA GLN A 19 12.08 -2.56 4.66
C GLN A 19 10.82 -2.38 3.78
N THR A 20 11.03 -2.23 2.46
CA THR A 20 10.00 -2.04 1.42
C THR A 20 10.00 -3.16 0.37
N LEU A 21 10.60 -4.33 0.64
CA LEU A 21 10.74 -5.40 -0.36
C LEU A 21 9.41 -5.97 -0.86
N VAL A 22 8.37 -5.96 -0.01
CA VAL A 22 7.04 -6.50 -0.32
C VAL A 22 5.92 -5.47 -0.11
N SER A 23 6.26 -4.22 0.18
CA SER A 23 5.33 -3.14 0.47
C SER A 23 5.85 -1.81 -0.06
N GLU A 24 4.94 -0.91 -0.42
CA GLU A 24 5.29 0.45 -0.88
C GLU A 24 5.87 1.32 0.24
N VAL A 25 5.46 1.06 1.48
CA VAL A 25 5.89 1.79 2.67
C VAL A 25 6.71 0.89 3.60
N PRO A 26 7.71 1.44 4.31
CA PRO A 26 8.58 0.65 5.16
C PRO A 26 7.83 0.11 6.38
N PHE A 27 7.91 -1.20 6.60
CA PHE A 27 7.29 -1.88 7.73
C PHE A 27 8.23 -2.93 8.30
N GLN A 28 7.88 -3.46 9.47
CA GLN A 28 8.63 -4.51 10.15
C GLN A 28 7.65 -5.49 10.79
N ASP A 29 7.79 -6.79 10.49
CA ASP A 29 6.94 -7.81 11.10
C ASP A 29 7.62 -9.17 11.22
N SER A 30 7.72 -9.67 12.45
CA SER A 30 8.37 -10.94 12.79
C SER A 30 7.41 -12.14 12.80
N ARG A 31 6.09 -11.92 12.73
CA ARG A 31 5.05 -12.96 12.86
C ARG A 31 5.23 -14.11 11.88
N LEU A 32 5.44 -13.77 10.60
CA LEU A 32 5.57 -14.76 9.54
C LEU A 32 6.89 -15.55 9.66
N ALA A 33 7.98 -14.89 10.06
CA ALA A 33 9.26 -15.55 10.28
C ALA A 33 9.23 -16.52 11.46
N ILE A 34 8.62 -16.11 12.58
CA ILE A 34 8.43 -16.98 13.74
C ILE A 34 7.58 -18.20 13.37
N THR A 35 6.48 -18.00 12.66
CA THR A 35 5.61 -19.08 12.20
C THR A 35 6.34 -20.03 11.26
N TYR A 36 7.12 -19.49 10.34
CA TYR A 36 7.94 -20.26 9.41
C TYR A 36 8.93 -21.18 10.16
N LEU A 37 9.66 -20.65 11.15
CA LEU A 37 10.57 -21.45 11.99
C LEU A 37 9.83 -22.51 12.82
N LEU A 38 8.66 -22.17 13.37
CA LEU A 38 7.82 -23.11 14.12
C LEU A 38 7.30 -24.25 13.23
N ILE A 39 6.93 -23.96 11.97
CA ILE A 39 6.53 -24.98 11.01
C ILE A 39 7.70 -25.94 10.71
N ILE A 40 8.91 -25.41 10.47
CA ILE A 40 10.10 -26.25 10.26
C ILE A 40 10.33 -27.15 11.49
N LEU A 41 10.30 -26.57 12.69
CA LEU A 41 10.46 -27.33 13.94
C LEU A 41 9.39 -28.42 14.07
N LEU A 42 8.13 -28.11 13.77
CA LEU A 42 7.03 -29.07 13.79
C LEU A 42 7.30 -30.25 12.85
N ILE A 43 7.68 -29.97 11.60
CA ILE A 43 7.97 -31.00 10.59
C ILE A 43 9.11 -31.90 11.07
N VAL A 44 10.20 -31.33 11.59
CA VAL A 44 11.34 -32.09 12.14
C VAL A 44 10.89 -32.99 13.28
N VAL A 45 10.05 -32.49 14.20
CA VAL A 45 9.54 -33.28 15.34
C VAL A 45 8.63 -34.42 14.86
N ILE A 46 7.76 -34.18 13.88
CA ILE A 46 6.89 -35.21 13.29
C ILE A 46 7.74 -36.33 12.66
N ILE A 47 8.74 -35.97 11.84
CA ILE A 47 9.64 -36.95 11.19
C ILE A 47 10.42 -37.75 12.24
N PHE A 48 10.98 -37.06 13.25
CA PHE A 48 11.75 -37.71 14.30
C PHE A 48 10.89 -38.70 15.12
N ARG A 49 9.65 -38.32 15.48
CA ARG A 49 8.71 -39.21 16.18
C ARG A 49 8.35 -40.44 15.34
N ALA A 50 8.12 -40.25 14.04
CA ALA A 50 7.80 -41.34 13.12
C ALA A 50 8.96 -42.34 12.98
N VAL A 51 10.20 -41.86 12.84
CA VAL A 51 11.39 -42.71 12.72
C VAL A 51 11.72 -43.42 14.04
N SER A 52 11.55 -42.74 15.18
CA SER A 52 11.87 -43.28 16.49
C SER A 52 10.90 -44.37 16.99
N LYS A 53 9.84 -44.70 16.22
CA LYS A 53 8.75 -45.63 16.61
C LYS A 53 8.19 -45.38 18.02
N ARG A 54 8.33 -44.15 18.53
CA ARG A 54 7.69 -43.76 19.79
C ARG A 54 6.20 -43.68 19.48
N ASN A 55 5.42 -44.56 20.10
CA ASN A 55 3.97 -44.51 19.99
C ASN A 55 3.50 -43.08 20.25
N LEU A 56 2.64 -42.57 19.37
CA LEU A 56 1.80 -41.41 19.63
C LEU A 56 1.01 -41.74 20.90
N SER A 57 1.57 -41.39 22.05
CA SER A 57 0.87 -41.47 23.32
C SER A 57 -0.36 -40.60 23.15
N SER A 58 -1.54 -41.08 23.58
CA SER A 58 -2.80 -40.34 23.49
C SER A 58 -2.57 -38.88 23.84
N GLU A 59 -2.59 -38.02 22.80
CA GLU A 59 -2.22 -36.62 22.93
C GLU A 59 -3.23 -35.96 23.88
N PRO A 60 -2.80 -35.05 24.77
CA PRO A 60 -3.71 -34.36 25.69
C PRO A 60 -4.79 -33.59 24.93
N ASP A 61 -5.96 -33.39 25.56
CA ASP A 61 -7.14 -32.65 25.06
C ASP A 61 -6.84 -31.23 24.48
N LEU A 62 -5.64 -30.70 24.75
CA LEU A 62 -5.18 -29.41 24.26
C LEU A 62 -4.75 -29.44 22.78
N THR A 63 -4.38 -30.59 22.23
CA THR A 63 -3.94 -30.70 20.84
C THR A 63 -5.13 -30.82 19.90
N HIS A 64 -5.53 -29.70 19.29
CA HIS A 64 -6.61 -29.67 18.29
C HIS A 64 -6.09 -30.15 16.93
N GLY A 65 -5.73 -31.44 16.84
CA GLY A 65 -5.02 -32.03 15.70
C GLY A 65 -5.75 -31.90 14.36
N ALA A 66 -7.08 -32.02 14.35
CA ALA A 66 -7.88 -31.85 13.13
C ALA A 66 -7.79 -30.41 12.57
N VAL A 67 -7.83 -29.40 13.45
CA VAL A 67 -7.70 -27.99 13.06
C VAL A 67 -6.30 -27.70 12.53
N LEU A 68 -5.26 -28.21 13.21
CA LEU A 68 -3.88 -28.09 12.75
C LEU A 68 -3.68 -28.80 11.40
N GLY A 69 -4.27 -29.99 11.22
CA GLY A 69 -4.21 -30.77 9.99
C GLY A 69 -4.89 -30.10 8.79
N PHE A 70 -5.83 -29.18 9.03
CA PHE A 70 -6.44 -28.34 7.99
C PHE A 70 -5.65 -27.03 7.77
N LEU A 71 -5.36 -26.30 8.85
CA LEU A 71 -4.75 -24.97 8.77
C LEU A 71 -3.30 -25.02 8.26
N LEU A 72 -2.52 -26.04 8.61
CA LEU A 72 -1.12 -26.13 8.20
C LEU A 72 -0.98 -26.30 6.68
N PRO A 73 -1.64 -27.27 6.02
CA PRO A 73 -1.62 -27.38 4.56
C PRO A 73 -2.20 -26.14 3.86
N PHE A 74 -3.29 -25.58 4.39
CA PHE A 74 -3.86 -24.34 3.85
C PHE A 74 -2.83 -23.20 3.87
N TYR A 75 -2.18 -22.97 5.03
CA TYR A 75 -1.20 -21.91 5.20
C TYR A 75 0.00 -22.08 4.26
N LEU A 76 0.54 -23.30 4.16
CA LEU A 76 1.66 -23.61 3.26
C LEU A 76 1.29 -23.41 1.78
N THR A 77 0.10 -23.86 1.38
CA THR A 77 -0.37 -23.75 0.00
C THR A 77 -0.61 -22.29 -0.37
N ALA A 78 -1.34 -21.55 0.46
CA ALA A 78 -1.62 -20.13 0.25
C ALA A 78 -0.32 -19.30 0.23
N TYR A 79 0.63 -19.61 1.11
CA TYR A 79 1.93 -18.94 1.12
C TYR A 79 2.72 -19.21 -0.16
N SER A 80 2.72 -20.46 -0.64
CA SER A 80 3.41 -20.84 -1.88
C SER A 80 2.79 -20.16 -3.11
N ILE A 81 1.46 -20.08 -3.19
CA ILE A 81 0.74 -19.36 -4.24
C ILE A 81 1.10 -17.86 -4.21
N TRP A 82 1.10 -17.26 -3.01
CA TRP A 82 1.47 -15.86 -2.84
C TRP A 82 2.92 -15.58 -3.29
N LEU A 83 3.86 -16.46 -2.95
CA LEU A 83 5.27 -16.34 -3.27
C LEU A 83 5.53 -16.37 -4.79
N VAL A 84 4.85 -17.29 -5.51
CA VAL A 84 4.95 -17.40 -6.98
C VAL A 84 4.20 -16.28 -7.69
N GLY A 85 3.02 -15.88 -7.20
CA GLY A 85 2.11 -15.00 -7.91
C GLY A 85 2.54 -13.54 -7.91
N PHE A 86 2.59 -12.91 -6.73
CA PHE A 86 2.78 -11.45 -6.61
C PHE A 86 3.88 -11.07 -5.63
N SER A 87 4.02 -11.81 -4.53
CA SER A 87 4.89 -11.44 -3.41
C SER A 87 4.64 -10.01 -2.89
N ILE A 88 3.39 -9.53 -2.91
CA ILE A 88 3.00 -8.22 -2.36
C ILE A 88 2.29 -8.44 -1.03
N TYR A 89 2.76 -7.78 0.03
CA TYR A 89 2.33 -8.03 1.41
C TYR A 89 0.83 -7.86 1.64
N ARG A 90 0.15 -6.95 0.93
CA ARG A 90 -1.30 -6.76 1.06
C ARG A 90 -2.11 -8.02 0.75
N TYR A 91 -1.60 -8.92 -0.10
CA TYR A 91 -2.23 -10.20 -0.40
C TYR A 91 -1.89 -11.30 0.61
N LEU A 92 -1.00 -11.01 1.56
CA LEU A 92 -0.59 -11.91 2.63
C LEU A 92 -1.38 -11.69 3.93
N MET A 93 -2.20 -10.63 4.00
CA MET A 93 -3.03 -10.30 5.18
C MET A 93 -3.88 -11.48 5.69
N PRO A 94 -4.51 -12.33 4.84
CA PRO A 94 -5.24 -13.49 5.34
C PRO A 94 -4.37 -14.45 6.16
N LEU A 95 -3.12 -14.67 5.73
CA LEU A 95 -2.17 -15.49 6.47
C LEU A 95 -1.69 -14.80 7.73
N GLU A 96 -1.44 -13.49 7.68
CA GLU A 96 -1.10 -12.69 8.86
C GLU A 96 -2.16 -12.81 9.97
N LEU A 97 -3.45 -12.84 9.62
CA LEU A 97 -4.55 -13.01 10.57
C LEU A 97 -4.64 -14.42 11.15
N ILE A 98 -4.24 -15.45 10.39
CA ILE A 98 -4.26 -16.85 10.83
C ILE A 98 -3.00 -17.23 11.62
N THR A 99 -1.90 -16.52 11.39
CA THR A 99 -0.59 -16.74 12.03
C THR A 99 -0.69 -16.94 13.56
N PRO A 100 -1.35 -16.07 14.35
CA PRO A 100 -1.42 -16.24 15.80
C PRO A 100 -2.06 -17.58 16.22
N THR A 101 -3.15 -17.96 15.56
CA THR A 101 -3.83 -19.24 15.79
C THR A 101 -2.91 -20.41 15.46
N LEU A 102 -2.21 -20.34 14.32
CA LEU A 102 -1.29 -21.40 13.91
C LEU A 102 -0.11 -21.53 14.89
N ILE A 103 0.45 -20.43 15.37
CA ILE A 103 1.50 -20.43 16.41
C ILE A 103 1.01 -21.18 17.66
N ILE A 104 -0.18 -20.84 18.18
CA ILE A 104 -0.75 -21.50 19.37
C ILE A 104 -0.91 -23.00 19.14
N LEU A 105 -1.46 -23.40 17.99
CA LEU A 105 -1.68 -24.82 17.66
C LEU A 105 -0.37 -25.61 17.54
N ILE A 106 0.65 -25.03 16.92
CA ILE A 106 1.98 -25.67 16.81
C ILE A 106 2.60 -25.84 18.20
N ILE A 107 2.56 -24.81 19.05
CA ILE A 107 3.12 -24.92 20.41
C ILE A 107 2.32 -25.91 21.25
N ALA A 108 0.99 -25.94 21.12
CA ALA A 108 0.15 -26.92 21.81
C ALA A 108 0.52 -28.35 21.41
N TYR A 109 0.78 -28.59 20.12
CA TYR A 109 1.27 -29.88 19.63
C TYR A 109 2.66 -30.24 20.17
N LEU A 110 3.59 -29.29 20.25
CA LEU A 110 4.94 -29.53 20.74
C LEU A 110 5.00 -29.70 22.27
N TYR A 111 4.22 -28.91 23.00
CA TYR A 111 4.19 -28.84 24.45
C TYR A 111 2.74 -28.85 24.97
N PRO A 112 2.09 -30.02 25.02
CA PRO A 112 0.66 -30.13 25.35
C PRO A 112 0.41 -30.05 26.87
N ARG A 113 0.95 -29.02 27.52
CA ARG A 113 0.78 -28.70 28.95
C ARG A 113 0.40 -27.23 29.09
N ARG A 114 -0.63 -26.95 29.90
CA ARG A 114 -1.21 -25.59 30.03
C ARG A 114 -0.19 -24.49 30.38
N LYS A 115 0.64 -24.71 31.40
CA LYS A 115 1.62 -23.71 31.87
C LYS A 115 2.68 -23.34 30.80
N PRO A 116 3.45 -24.29 30.24
CA PRO A 116 4.44 -23.94 29.21
C PRO A 116 3.79 -23.41 27.95
N LEU A 117 2.63 -23.93 27.53
CA LEU A 117 1.87 -23.40 26.40
C LEU A 117 1.57 -21.90 26.57
N LEU A 118 1.04 -21.51 27.74
CA LEU A 118 0.72 -20.11 28.04
C LEU A 118 1.99 -19.25 28.06
N ILE A 119 3.04 -19.68 28.77
CA ILE A 119 4.28 -18.90 28.91
C ILE A 119 4.94 -18.69 27.54
N ILE A 120 5.07 -19.73 26.73
CA ILE A 120 5.71 -19.65 25.41
C ILE A 120 4.91 -18.72 24.48
N ASN A 121 3.59 -18.87 24.42
CA ASN A 121 2.75 -17.98 23.61
C ASN A 121 2.81 -16.53 24.08
N LEU A 122 2.79 -16.30 25.40
CA LEU A 122 2.91 -14.95 25.95
C LEU A 122 4.23 -14.30 25.55
N LEU A 123 5.35 -15.03 25.66
CA LEU A 123 6.66 -14.52 25.25
C LEU A 123 6.74 -14.23 23.75
N ILE A 124 6.22 -15.13 22.90
CA ILE A 124 6.22 -14.94 21.45
C ILE A 124 5.34 -13.74 21.05
N PHE A 125 4.13 -13.64 21.59
CA PHE A 125 3.23 -12.53 21.27
C PHE A 125 3.73 -11.21 21.85
N ALA A 126 4.33 -11.21 23.04
CA ALA A 126 4.99 -10.01 23.58
C ALA A 126 6.12 -9.54 22.65
N LEU A 127 6.97 -10.46 22.17
CA LEU A 127 8.02 -10.14 21.20
C LEU A 127 7.45 -9.56 19.91
N ILE A 128 6.40 -10.17 19.35
CA ILE A 128 5.73 -9.68 18.14
C ILE A 128 5.20 -8.26 18.35
N VAL A 129 4.40 -8.04 19.40
CA VAL A 129 3.74 -6.74 19.67
C VAL A 129 4.76 -5.64 19.93
N THR A 130 5.89 -5.96 20.57
CA THR A 130 6.95 -4.97 20.86
C THR A 130 7.86 -4.67 19.67
N THR A 131 7.92 -5.54 18.66
CA THR A 131 8.82 -5.39 17.50
C THR A 131 8.10 -4.96 16.22
N VAL A 132 6.79 -5.19 16.12
CA VAL A 132 6.01 -4.84 14.93
C VAL A 132 6.04 -3.33 14.69
N LYS A 133 6.35 -2.94 13.45
CA LYS A 133 6.17 -1.57 12.97
C LYS A 133 5.20 -1.63 11.80
N PRO A 134 3.93 -1.23 12.00
CA PRO A 134 2.93 -1.32 10.95
C PRO A 134 3.32 -0.45 9.76
N MET A 135 2.77 -0.80 8.60
CA MET A 135 2.84 0.05 7.42
C MET A 135 2.17 1.39 7.72
N ASP A 136 2.97 2.46 7.79
CA ASP A 136 2.46 3.82 7.95
C ASP A 136 2.16 4.41 6.57
N TRP A 137 0.87 4.52 6.25
CA TRP A 137 0.36 5.12 5.02
C TRP A 137 0.08 6.62 5.18
N TRP A 138 0.82 7.30 6.06
CA TRP A 138 0.70 8.73 6.33
C TRP A 138 -0.74 9.14 6.69
N ARG A 139 -1.35 8.41 7.63
CA ARG A 139 -2.67 8.78 8.14
C ARG A 139 -2.55 10.10 8.92
N MET A 140 -3.29 11.11 8.49
CA MET A 140 -3.38 12.37 9.22
C MET A 140 -4.24 12.21 10.48
N GLY A 141 -3.96 13.04 11.49
CA GLY A 141 -4.81 13.15 12.67
C GLY A 141 -6.21 13.66 12.33
N TRP A 142 -7.17 13.34 13.19
CA TRP A 142 -8.54 13.87 13.08
C TRP A 142 -8.55 15.39 13.18
N SER A 143 -9.36 16.04 12.35
CA SER A 143 -9.58 17.48 12.42
C SER A 143 -10.92 17.87 11.82
N ASP A 144 -11.43 19.06 12.19
CA ASP A 144 -12.73 19.56 11.74
C ASP A 144 -12.80 19.84 10.23
N ASN A 145 -11.65 19.98 9.57
CA ASN A 145 -11.55 20.12 8.12
C ASN A 145 -10.51 19.12 7.59
N TYR A 146 -10.97 17.99 7.06
CA TYR A 146 -10.14 16.84 6.68
C TYR A 146 -9.03 17.20 5.69
N PHE A 147 -9.35 17.94 4.63
CA PHE A 147 -8.38 18.35 3.61
C PHE A 147 -7.77 19.73 3.87
N GLY A 148 -8.36 20.53 4.76
CA GLY A 148 -7.89 21.89 5.04
C GLY A 148 -8.04 22.86 3.87
N ILE A 149 -8.95 22.56 2.94
CA ILE A 149 -9.18 23.38 1.75
C ILE A 149 -10.16 24.50 2.10
N ASP A 150 -9.77 25.74 1.79
CA ASP A 150 -10.65 26.89 1.83
C ASP A 150 -11.29 27.13 0.46
N SER A 151 -12.58 26.81 0.32
CA SER A 151 -13.34 27.05 -0.91
C SER A 151 -13.44 28.54 -1.27
N GLN A 152 -13.34 29.45 -0.28
CA GLN A 152 -13.38 30.89 -0.54
C GLN A 152 -12.16 31.34 -1.34
N ALA A 153 -10.98 30.78 -1.04
CA ALA A 153 -9.75 31.02 -1.79
C ALA A 153 -9.82 30.53 -3.24
N LEU A 154 -10.73 29.59 -3.55
CA LEU A 154 -10.90 29.02 -4.89
C LEU A 154 -11.94 29.75 -5.76
N LYS A 155 -12.70 30.70 -5.19
CA LYS A 155 -13.68 31.50 -5.95
C LYS A 155 -13.14 32.22 -7.18
N PRO A 156 -11.90 32.76 -7.21
CA PRO A 156 -11.36 33.41 -8.41
C PRO A 156 -11.25 32.50 -9.65
N TYR A 157 -11.32 31.18 -9.46
CA TYR A 157 -11.25 30.18 -10.54
C TYR A 157 -12.64 29.81 -11.10
N GLU A 158 -13.68 30.60 -10.80
CA GLU A 158 -15.01 30.45 -11.40
C GLU A 158 -14.94 30.57 -12.93
N ASN A 159 -15.68 29.72 -13.65
CA ASN A 159 -15.67 29.64 -15.12
C ASN A 159 -14.29 29.37 -15.76
N SER A 160 -13.30 28.93 -14.99
CA SER A 160 -11.97 28.55 -15.51
C SER A 160 -11.92 27.08 -15.92
N THR A 161 -10.93 26.72 -16.74
CA THR A 161 -10.54 25.33 -17.01
C THR A 161 -9.21 25.04 -16.34
N ILE A 162 -9.20 23.99 -15.50
CA ILE A 162 -8.03 23.53 -14.77
C ILE A 162 -7.58 22.20 -15.37
N VAL A 163 -6.35 22.21 -15.89
CA VAL A 163 -5.66 21.01 -16.36
C VAL A 163 -5.04 20.32 -15.15
N ILE A 164 -5.41 19.06 -14.94
CA ILE A 164 -4.77 18.18 -13.97
C ILE A 164 -3.71 17.38 -14.71
N TRP A 165 -2.51 17.30 -14.14
CA TRP A 165 -1.38 16.59 -14.72
C TRP A 165 -0.68 15.71 -13.69
N GLY A 166 0.05 14.70 -14.15
CA GLY A 166 0.82 13.78 -13.31
C GLY A 166 0.07 12.50 -12.96
N ASP A 167 0.66 11.62 -12.17
CA ASP A 167 0.09 10.33 -11.75
C ASP A 167 -0.58 10.40 -10.38
N GLU A 168 -0.50 11.55 -9.72
CA GLU A 168 -0.99 11.77 -8.38
C GLU A 168 -2.52 11.80 -8.32
N GLY A 169 -3.07 11.33 -7.20
CA GLY A 169 -4.51 11.30 -6.94
C GLY A 169 -5.04 12.66 -6.48
N THR A 170 -4.91 13.71 -7.29
CA THR A 170 -5.23 15.10 -6.90
C THR A 170 -6.70 15.48 -7.02
N SER A 171 -7.53 14.64 -7.64
CA SER A 171 -8.94 14.96 -7.94
C SER A 171 -9.82 15.18 -6.70
N PHE A 172 -9.36 14.84 -5.49
CA PHE A 172 -10.11 15.10 -4.25
C PHE A 172 -10.33 16.60 -3.98
N ILE A 173 -9.55 17.49 -4.62
CA ILE A 173 -9.72 18.94 -4.49
C ILE A 173 -10.85 19.49 -5.36
N VAL A 174 -11.24 18.78 -6.42
CA VAL A 174 -12.23 19.23 -7.42
C VAL A 174 -13.54 19.71 -6.79
N PRO A 175 -14.13 19.02 -5.79
CA PRO A 175 -15.39 19.44 -5.18
C PRO A 175 -15.33 20.78 -4.43
N TYR A 176 -14.14 21.33 -4.17
CA TYR A 176 -13.97 22.59 -3.45
C TYR A 176 -13.93 23.81 -4.36
N PHE A 177 -13.80 23.60 -5.67
CA PHE A 177 -13.88 24.67 -6.66
C PHE A 177 -15.33 25.07 -6.94
N PRO A 178 -15.55 26.28 -7.48
CA PRO A 178 -16.87 26.68 -7.98
C PRO A 178 -17.44 25.66 -8.97
N ALA A 179 -18.75 25.45 -8.96
CA ALA A 179 -19.43 24.47 -9.81
C ALA A 179 -19.25 24.71 -11.32
N SER A 180 -18.90 25.93 -11.72
CA SER A 180 -18.63 26.32 -13.11
C SER A 180 -17.19 26.06 -13.55
N THR A 181 -16.28 25.72 -12.63
CA THR A 181 -14.90 25.35 -12.95
C THR A 181 -14.86 23.99 -13.65
N ARG A 182 -14.18 23.94 -14.80
CA ARG A 182 -14.02 22.71 -15.59
C ARG A 182 -12.68 22.06 -15.29
N PHE A 183 -12.64 20.73 -15.26
CA PHE A 183 -11.42 19.97 -15.04
C PHE A 183 -11.15 19.04 -16.21
N VAL A 184 -9.90 19.00 -16.65
CA VAL A 184 -9.45 18.11 -17.72
C VAL A 184 -8.15 17.45 -17.30
N ARG A 185 -8.07 16.12 -17.39
CA ARG A 185 -6.84 15.37 -17.11
C ARG A 185 -6.35 14.66 -18.37
N LEU A 186 -5.42 15.30 -19.07
CA LEU A 186 -4.87 14.79 -20.33
C LEU A 186 -3.93 13.59 -20.13
N LYS A 187 -3.12 13.61 -19.06
CA LYS A 187 -2.13 12.59 -18.74
C LYS A 187 -2.22 12.17 -17.27
N GLY A 188 -1.81 10.94 -16.99
CA GLY A 188 -1.73 10.37 -15.65
C GLY A 188 -2.39 8.99 -15.52
N ASN A 189 -2.34 8.42 -14.32
CA ASN A 189 -3.00 7.16 -13.94
C ASN A 189 -4.50 7.09 -14.34
N THR A 190 -5.17 8.24 -14.44
CA THR A 190 -6.56 8.35 -14.93
C THR A 190 -6.70 9.40 -16.06
N GLY A 191 -5.64 9.64 -16.81
CA GLY A 191 -5.65 10.53 -17.97
C GLY A 191 -6.51 9.99 -19.11
N VAL A 192 -7.06 10.89 -19.92
CA VAL A 192 -7.87 10.51 -21.09
C VAL A 192 -6.99 9.94 -22.21
N SER A 193 -7.29 8.73 -22.66
CA SER A 193 -6.48 8.04 -23.69
C SER A 193 -6.58 8.71 -25.05
N GLU A 194 -5.45 8.77 -25.76
CA GLU A 194 -5.37 9.29 -27.13
C GLU A 194 -6.34 8.58 -28.10
N GLY A 195 -6.83 9.32 -29.11
CA GLY A 195 -7.75 8.79 -30.12
C GLY A 195 -9.20 8.58 -29.66
N THR A 196 -9.52 8.82 -28.38
CA THR A 196 -10.89 8.69 -27.85
C THR A 196 -11.71 9.98 -28.02
N LEU A 197 -13.04 9.86 -28.06
CA LEU A 197 -13.94 11.03 -28.05
C LEU A 197 -13.74 11.87 -26.78
N MET A 198 -13.46 11.24 -25.64
CA MET A 198 -13.20 11.93 -24.38
C MET A 198 -11.94 12.79 -24.46
N ARG A 199 -10.87 12.26 -25.07
CA ARG A 199 -9.64 13.02 -25.35
C ARG A 199 -9.89 14.20 -26.30
N LYS A 200 -10.61 13.97 -27.39
CA LYS A 200 -10.97 15.04 -28.33
C LYS A 200 -11.78 16.16 -27.66
N ASN A 201 -12.72 15.79 -26.78
CA ASN A 201 -13.51 16.76 -26.02
C ASN A 201 -12.63 17.55 -25.03
N ALA A 202 -11.73 16.86 -24.33
CA ALA A 202 -10.75 17.48 -23.44
C ALA A 202 -9.85 18.51 -24.16
N GLU A 203 -9.29 18.13 -25.30
CA GLU A 203 -8.51 19.03 -26.16
C GLU A 203 -9.35 20.20 -26.66
N THR A 204 -10.60 19.96 -27.06
CA THR A 204 -11.53 21.01 -27.50
C THR A 204 -11.83 22.01 -26.38
N PHE A 205 -12.04 21.54 -25.15
CA PHE A 205 -12.25 22.41 -24.00
C PHE A 205 -11.02 23.26 -23.71
N ILE A 206 -9.83 22.66 -23.73
CA ILE A 206 -8.58 23.41 -23.55
C ILE A 206 -8.44 24.44 -24.66
N ALA A 207 -8.60 24.06 -25.93
CA ALA A 207 -8.49 24.93 -27.10
C ALA A 207 -9.47 26.12 -27.06
N ASN A 208 -10.71 25.90 -26.60
CA ASN A 208 -11.73 26.95 -26.52
C ASN A 208 -11.63 27.83 -25.26
N THR A 209 -10.86 27.43 -24.24
CA THR A 209 -10.73 28.21 -23.00
C THR A 209 -9.80 29.40 -23.20
N PRO A 210 -10.20 30.64 -22.89
CA PRO A 210 -9.31 31.80 -22.96
C PRO A 210 -8.06 31.66 -22.04
N PRO A 211 -6.86 32.11 -22.45
CA PRO A 211 -5.62 31.94 -21.68
C PRO A 211 -5.67 32.47 -20.23
N GLU A 212 -6.42 33.54 -19.98
CA GLU A 212 -6.64 34.13 -18.65
C GLU A 212 -7.44 33.24 -17.69
N SER A 213 -8.16 32.26 -18.25
CA SER A 213 -9.02 31.32 -17.54
C SER A 213 -8.53 29.87 -17.66
N LEU A 214 -7.32 29.66 -18.18
CA LEU A 214 -6.70 28.35 -18.32
C LEU A 214 -5.57 28.18 -17.31
N TYR A 215 -5.71 27.20 -16.42
CA TYR A 215 -4.77 26.92 -15.35
C TYR A 215 -4.31 25.48 -15.38
N ILE A 216 -3.18 25.21 -14.73
CA ILE A 216 -2.72 23.87 -14.41
C ILE A 216 -2.62 23.74 -12.89
N LEU A 217 -3.11 22.61 -12.39
CA LEU A 217 -2.91 22.20 -11.00
C LEU A 217 -1.62 21.39 -10.90
N GLN A 218 -0.69 21.87 -10.10
CA GLN A 218 0.57 21.18 -9.78
C GLN A 218 0.63 20.84 -8.30
N THR A 219 1.20 19.68 -7.98
CA THR A 219 1.66 19.34 -6.63
C THR A 219 3.08 19.87 -6.44
N ASP A 220 3.36 20.51 -5.31
CA ASP A 220 4.70 20.92 -4.93
C ASP A 220 5.45 19.74 -4.30
N PHE A 221 6.04 18.91 -5.14
CA PHE A 221 7.10 18.01 -4.70
C PHE A 221 8.43 18.71 -4.95
N ASN A 222 9.34 18.68 -3.97
CA ASN A 222 10.78 18.94 -4.15
C ASN A 222 11.48 18.05 -5.22
N LYS A 223 10.73 17.36 -6.09
CA LYS A 223 11.19 16.72 -7.31
C LYS A 223 10.58 17.47 -8.48
N LYS A 224 11.44 18.14 -9.24
CA LYS A 224 11.21 18.30 -10.69
C LYS A 224 10.68 16.96 -11.19
N SER A 225 9.46 16.91 -11.73
CA SER A 225 9.16 15.98 -12.80
C SER A 225 9.65 16.70 -14.05
N PRO A 226 10.93 16.59 -14.45
CA PRO A 226 11.47 17.32 -15.61
C PRO A 226 10.63 17.07 -16.88
N ASP A 227 9.90 15.96 -16.90
CA ASP A 227 9.04 15.53 -17.98
C ASP A 227 7.77 16.37 -18.14
N ILE A 228 7.28 17.09 -17.10
CA ILE A 228 6.02 17.84 -17.22
C ILE A 228 6.12 18.97 -18.25
N VAL A 229 7.26 19.67 -18.30
CA VAL A 229 7.47 20.78 -19.24
C VAL A 229 7.59 20.23 -20.66
N GLU A 230 8.31 19.12 -20.84
CA GLU A 230 8.47 18.48 -22.14
C GLU A 230 7.15 17.89 -22.63
N ASP A 231 6.39 17.24 -21.76
CA ASP A 231 5.11 16.65 -22.12
C ASP A 231 4.05 17.69 -22.44
N LEU A 232 3.96 18.77 -21.65
CA LEU A 232 3.06 19.88 -21.97
C LEU A 232 3.45 20.55 -23.28
N ALA A 233 4.75 20.65 -23.58
CA ALA A 233 5.21 21.18 -24.87
C ALA A 233 4.76 20.31 -26.05
N LYS A 234 4.66 18.98 -25.90
CA LYS A 234 4.07 18.08 -26.92
C LYS A 234 2.59 18.38 -27.17
N GLU A 235 1.90 18.93 -26.17
CA GLU A 235 0.50 19.35 -26.23
C GLU A 235 0.32 20.83 -26.64
N ASN A 236 1.40 21.52 -27.03
CA ASN A 236 1.42 22.97 -27.28
C ASN A 236 1.00 23.83 -26.08
N LEU A 237 1.30 23.37 -24.86
CA LEU A 237 1.00 24.05 -23.61
C LEU A 237 2.29 24.44 -22.88
N VAL A 238 2.30 25.62 -22.27
CA VAL A 238 3.44 26.15 -21.52
C VAL A 238 2.97 26.74 -20.20
N ILE A 239 3.67 26.41 -19.12
CA ILE A 239 3.35 26.92 -17.79
C ILE A 239 3.94 28.33 -17.64
N ASP A 240 3.10 29.28 -17.24
CA ASP A 240 3.54 30.62 -16.83
C ASP A 240 3.98 30.57 -15.35
N LEU A 241 5.23 30.15 -15.11
CA LEU A 241 5.78 29.94 -13.76
C LEU A 241 5.64 31.18 -12.84
N PRO A 242 5.86 32.43 -13.29
CA PRO A 242 5.62 33.61 -12.46
C PRO A 242 4.18 33.78 -11.97
N SER A 243 3.20 33.18 -12.65
CA SER A 243 1.78 33.28 -12.29
C SER A 243 1.32 32.29 -11.23
N CYS A 244 2.17 31.34 -10.84
CA CYS A 244 1.82 30.29 -9.89
C CYS A 244 1.41 30.87 -8.52
N GLN A 245 0.20 30.55 -8.08
CA GLN A 245 -0.30 30.87 -6.75
C GLN A 245 -0.33 29.60 -5.89
N PRO A 246 0.26 29.63 -4.68
CA PRO A 246 0.21 28.49 -3.78
C PRO A 246 -1.20 28.30 -3.22
N PHE A 247 -1.60 27.05 -3.14
CA PHE A 247 -2.86 26.57 -2.61
C PHE A 247 -2.56 25.51 -1.53
N PRO A 248 -2.45 25.92 -0.25
CA PRO A 248 -2.10 25.00 0.81
C PRO A 248 -3.27 24.08 1.14
N THR A 249 -2.97 22.81 1.36
CA THR A 249 -3.91 21.85 1.95
C THR A 249 -3.23 21.16 3.14
N LYS A 250 -4.00 20.43 3.95
CA LYS A 250 -3.42 19.60 5.02
C LYS A 250 -2.66 18.38 4.50
N ILE A 251 -2.95 17.94 3.26
CA ILE A 251 -2.31 16.78 2.64
C ILE A 251 -0.99 17.18 1.99
N GLU A 252 -1.06 18.20 1.14
CA GLU A 252 0.02 18.58 0.25
C GLU A 252 -0.08 20.06 -0.16
N ASN A 253 1.03 20.66 -0.54
CA ASN A 253 1.03 22.00 -1.12
C ASN A 253 0.78 21.87 -2.62
N PHE A 254 -0.23 22.59 -3.11
CA PHE A 254 -0.51 22.67 -4.53
C PHE A 254 -0.16 24.06 -5.04
N ASN A 255 0.05 24.18 -6.34
CA ASN A 255 0.17 25.43 -7.04
C ASN A 255 -0.82 25.46 -8.21
N LEU A 256 -1.51 26.58 -8.36
CA LEU A 256 -2.30 26.86 -9.56
C LEU A 256 -1.55 27.89 -10.40
N CYS A 257 -1.09 27.45 -11.57
CA CYS A 257 -0.33 28.28 -12.50
C CYS A 257 -1.16 28.51 -13.75
N ARG A 258 -1.05 29.69 -14.38
CA ARG A 258 -1.64 29.90 -15.70
C ARG A 258 -0.93 29.04 -16.73
N LEU A 259 -1.70 28.60 -17.72
CA LEU A 259 -1.22 27.80 -18.83
C LEU A 259 -1.44 28.58 -20.13
N GLN A 260 -0.37 28.74 -20.90
CA GLN A 260 -0.36 29.42 -22.19
C GLN A 260 -0.38 28.39 -23.31
N LYS A 261 -1.08 28.72 -24.40
CA LYS A 261 -1.08 27.93 -25.63
C LYS A 261 -0.01 28.49 -26.57
N LYS A 262 0.79 27.60 -27.15
CA LYS A 262 1.76 27.94 -28.19
C LYS A 262 1.15 27.83 -29.58
#